data_AF-A0A8H5Z0N2-F1
#
_entry.id   AF-A0A8H5Z0N2-F1
#
_cell.length_a   1.000
_cell.length_b   1.000
_cell.length_c   1.000
_cell.angle_alpha   90.00
_cell.angle_beta   90.00
_cell.angle_gamma   90.00
#
_symmetry.space_group_name_H-M   'P 1'
#
loop_
_entity.id
_entity.type
_entity.pdbx_description
1 polymer ?
#
loop_
_entity_poly.entity_id
_entity_poly.type
_entity_poly.pdbx_seq_one_letter_code
_entity_poly.pdbx_strand_id
1 'polypeptide(L)'
;MKFTLPTAAFALSLLGAADGARIETYATTGPHLSNYSSAYYGDDGKMYPLGGGFRDGCRKTKYDWVKEVCIDDHKHRAHIVYSGGTRKCFKRTSDTSKACGGPEGCWQGVCQRCWTYVYTETKCTW
;
A
#
# COMPACT_ATOMS: atom_id res chain seq x y z
N MET A 1 -28.12 41.35 -34.08
CA MET A 1 -26.99 40.96 -33.21
C MET A 1 -26.98 39.44 -33.12
N LYS A 2 -25.93 38.78 -33.61
CA LYS A 2 -25.79 37.31 -33.61
C LYS A 2 -24.98 36.91 -32.39
N PHE A 3 -25.59 36.16 -31.47
CA PHE A 3 -24.89 35.54 -30.35
C PHE A 3 -24.16 34.29 -30.85
N THR A 4 -22.83 34.34 -30.89
CA THR A 4 -21.98 33.16 -31.05
C THR A 4 -21.78 32.51 -29.69
N LEU A 5 -22.31 31.29 -29.52
CA LEU A 5 -22.04 30.44 -28.36
C LEU A 5 -20.77 29.63 -28.62
N PRO A 6 -19.75 29.64 -27.73
CA PRO A 6 -18.64 28.73 -27.82
C PRO A 6 -19.07 27.34 -27.34
N THR A 7 -18.90 26.34 -28.19
CA THR A 7 -19.08 24.91 -27.90
C THR A 7 -18.02 24.47 -26.89
N ALA A 8 -18.36 24.42 -25.61
CA ALA A 8 -17.54 23.78 -24.60
C ALA A 8 -17.74 22.27 -24.67
N ALA A 9 -16.88 21.58 -25.43
CA ALA A 9 -16.75 20.13 -25.37
C ALA A 9 -16.05 19.76 -24.06
N PHE A 10 -16.81 19.63 -22.98
CA PHE A 10 -16.36 18.95 -21.77
C PHE A 10 -16.46 17.43 -22.01
N ALA A 11 -15.48 16.88 -22.71
CA ALA A 11 -15.21 15.45 -22.70
C ALA A 11 -14.54 15.11 -21.36
N LEU A 12 -15.34 15.02 -20.30
CA LEU A 12 -14.91 14.37 -19.07
C LEU A 12 -14.78 12.88 -19.37
N SER A 13 -13.57 12.51 -19.77
CA SER A 13 -13.08 11.13 -19.75
C SER A 13 -13.31 10.56 -18.35
N LEU A 14 -14.43 9.86 -18.18
CA LEU A 14 -14.67 8.88 -17.13
C LEU A 14 -13.76 7.67 -17.40
N LEU A 15 -12.45 7.89 -17.35
CA LEU A 15 -11.51 6.81 -17.11
C LEU A 15 -11.62 6.54 -15.61
N GLY A 16 -12.21 5.40 -15.27
CA GLY A 16 -12.27 4.93 -13.89
C GLY A 16 -10.90 5.12 -13.25
N ALA A 17 -10.86 5.69 -12.05
CA ALA A 17 -9.64 5.82 -11.28
C ALA A 17 -9.04 4.41 -11.14
N ALA A 18 -8.07 4.08 -11.98
CA ALA A 18 -7.14 3.02 -11.67
C ALA A 18 -6.44 3.51 -10.41
N ASP A 19 -6.77 2.91 -9.27
CA ASP A 19 -6.08 3.18 -8.02
C ASP A 19 -4.58 3.07 -8.32
N GLY A 20 -3.86 4.20 -8.22
CA GLY A 20 -2.43 4.23 -8.51
C GLY A 20 -1.67 3.24 -7.64
N ALA A 21 -0.45 2.89 -8.04
CA ALA A 21 0.35 1.91 -7.32
C ALA A 21 0.39 2.16 -5.80
N ARG A 22 0.25 1.09 -5.02
CA ARG A 22 0.22 1.16 -3.56
C ARG A 22 0.84 -0.05 -2.92
N ILE A 23 1.28 0.09 -1.68
CA ILE A 23 1.71 -1.01 -0.82
C ILE A 23 0.70 -1.13 0.31
N GLU A 24 0.21 -2.33 0.55
CA GLU A 24 -0.61 -2.65 1.70
C GLU A 24 0.17 -3.57 2.64
N THR A 25 0.25 -3.20 3.91
CA THR A 25 0.81 -4.03 4.97
C THR A 25 -0.30 -4.43 5.91
N TYR A 26 -0.42 -5.73 6.17
CA TYR A 26 -1.37 -6.30 7.12
C TYR A 26 -0.61 -6.81 8.33
N ALA A 27 -1.09 -6.47 9.51
CA ALA A 27 -0.51 -6.96 10.76
C ALA A 27 -1.61 -7.49 11.67
N THR A 28 -1.46 -8.70 12.19
CA THR A 28 -2.25 -9.13 13.35
C THR A 28 -1.40 -8.93 14.60
N THR A 29 -1.95 -8.30 15.61
CA THR A 29 -1.31 -8.10 16.92
C THR A 29 -2.27 -8.56 18.00
N GLY A 30 -1.80 -9.34 18.97
CA GLY A 30 -2.60 -9.69 20.14
C GLY A 30 -1.97 -10.80 20.95
N PRO A 31 -2.73 -11.38 21.89
CA PRO A 31 -2.27 -12.50 22.68
C PRO A 31 -1.87 -13.65 21.75
N HIS A 32 -0.69 -14.21 21.99
CA HIS A 32 -0.10 -15.37 21.32
C HIS A 32 0.56 -15.16 19.96
N LEU A 33 0.18 -14.18 19.12
CA LEU A 33 0.74 -14.07 17.77
C LEU A 33 0.89 -12.63 17.28
N SER A 34 2.02 -12.39 16.60
CA SER A 34 2.21 -11.25 15.71
C SER A 34 2.59 -11.76 14.34
N ASN A 35 1.71 -11.59 13.35
CA ASN A 35 1.99 -11.93 11.97
C ASN A 35 1.89 -10.70 11.09
N TYR A 36 2.78 -10.64 10.10
CA TYR A 36 2.85 -9.55 9.15
C TYR A 36 2.81 -10.12 7.74
N SER A 37 2.15 -9.42 6.83
CA SER A 37 2.24 -9.64 5.40
C SER A 37 2.25 -8.30 4.68
N SER A 38 2.80 -8.26 3.48
CA SER A 38 2.77 -7.06 2.66
C SER A 38 2.59 -7.42 1.20
N ALA A 39 1.87 -6.57 0.49
CA ALA A 39 1.58 -6.72 -0.92
C ALA A 39 1.79 -5.38 -1.64
N TYR A 40 2.36 -5.46 -2.84
CA TYR A 40 2.42 -4.35 -3.76
C TYR A 40 1.31 -4.50 -4.80
N TYR A 41 0.53 -3.45 -4.98
CA TYR A 41 -0.45 -3.33 -6.05
C TYR A 41 0.17 -2.41 -7.11
N GLY A 42 0.47 -2.98 -8.28
CA GLY A 42 1.11 -2.26 -9.37
C GLY A 42 0.16 -1.35 -10.13
N ASP A 43 0.73 -0.47 -10.95
CA ASP A 43 -0.06 0.36 -11.90
C ASP A 43 -0.79 -0.48 -12.95
N ASP A 44 -0.41 -1.75 -13.10
CA ASP A 44 -1.09 -2.74 -13.93
C ASP A 44 -2.31 -3.38 -13.23
N GLY A 45 -2.63 -2.93 -12.01
CA GLY A 45 -3.73 -3.44 -11.19
C GLY A 45 -3.47 -4.80 -10.56
N LYS A 46 -2.28 -5.40 -10.74
CA LYS A 46 -1.97 -6.72 -10.17
C LYS A 46 -1.42 -6.62 -8.76
N MET A 47 -1.73 -7.65 -7.98
CA MET A 47 -1.23 -7.83 -6.61
C MET A 47 0.01 -8.73 -6.60
N TYR A 48 1.07 -8.23 -6.00
CA TYR A 48 2.37 -8.87 -5.87
C TYR A 48 2.71 -9.08 -4.39
N PRO A 49 2.60 -10.31 -3.85
CA PRO A 49 3.01 -10.57 -2.48
C PRO A 49 4.50 -10.31 -2.28
N LEU A 50 4.83 -9.48 -1.29
CA LEU A 50 6.20 -9.11 -0.92
C LEU A 50 6.84 -10.07 0.10
N GLY A 51 6.17 -11.19 0.41
CA GLY A 51 6.64 -12.24 1.32
C GLY A 51 6.15 -12.08 2.76
N GLY A 52 6.81 -12.78 3.69
CA GLY A 52 6.57 -12.64 5.13
C GLY A 52 6.80 -11.18 5.52
N GLY A 53 5.75 -10.54 6.03
CA GLY A 53 5.71 -9.09 6.18
C GLY A 53 6.86 -8.56 7.03
N PHE A 54 7.38 -7.41 6.61
CA PHE A 54 8.40 -6.68 7.34
C PHE A 54 7.91 -5.25 7.49
N ARG A 55 8.14 -4.68 8.67
CA ARG A 55 7.76 -3.30 8.97
C ARG A 55 8.87 -2.32 8.66
N ASP A 56 10.11 -2.76 8.78
CA ASP A 56 11.27 -1.91 8.61
C ASP A 56 12.40 -2.63 7.87
N GLY A 57 13.13 -1.86 7.08
CA GLY A 57 14.28 -2.31 6.31
C GLY A 57 13.94 -2.61 4.86
N CYS A 58 14.94 -3.12 4.14
CA CYS A 58 14.87 -3.43 2.72
C CYS A 58 14.94 -4.94 2.50
N ARG A 59 14.10 -5.46 1.61
CA ARG A 59 14.10 -6.87 1.22
C ARG A 59 14.12 -7.01 -0.29
N LYS A 60 14.91 -7.97 -0.75
CA LYS A 60 14.81 -8.46 -2.12
C LYS A 60 13.49 -9.21 -2.28
N THR A 61 12.96 -9.20 -3.48
CA THR A 61 11.77 -9.97 -3.82
C THR A 61 12.14 -11.14 -4.72
N LYS A 62 11.18 -12.03 -4.96
CA LYS A 62 11.31 -13.08 -5.98
C LYS A 62 11.09 -12.57 -7.41
N TYR A 63 10.73 -11.30 -7.58
CA TYR A 63 10.42 -10.70 -8.86
C TYR A 63 11.70 -10.13 -9.48
N ASP A 64 12.02 -10.58 -10.69
CA ASP A 64 13.20 -10.15 -11.45
C ASP A 64 13.18 -8.66 -11.84
N TRP A 65 11.99 -8.05 -11.96
CA TRP A 65 11.80 -6.62 -12.23
C TRP A 65 11.89 -5.73 -10.98
N VAL A 66 11.92 -6.31 -9.76
CA VAL A 66 12.12 -5.57 -8.51
C VAL A 66 13.45 -5.93 -7.89
N LYS A 67 14.35 -4.94 -7.81
CA LYS A 67 15.62 -5.09 -7.11
C LYS A 67 15.40 -5.24 -5.60
N GLU A 68 14.63 -4.33 -5.02
CA GLU A 68 14.33 -4.33 -3.59
C GLU A 68 13.06 -3.52 -3.27
N VAL A 69 12.44 -3.87 -2.14
CA VAL A 69 11.37 -3.09 -1.52
C VAL A 69 11.80 -2.73 -0.11
N CYS A 70 11.67 -1.46 0.24
CA CYS A 70 11.98 -0.95 1.55
C CYS A 70 10.74 -0.35 2.19
N ILE A 71 10.48 -0.71 3.44
CA ILE A 71 9.44 -0.11 4.29
C ILE A 71 10.16 0.50 5.48
N ASP A 72 9.75 1.69 5.88
CA ASP A 72 10.22 2.43 7.04
C ASP A 72 8.95 2.91 7.75
N ASP A 73 8.38 2.01 8.56
CA ASP A 73 7.09 2.21 9.22
C ASP A 73 7.20 3.33 10.26
N HIS A 74 8.37 3.46 10.90
CA HIS A 74 8.67 4.57 11.81
C HIS A 74 8.57 5.95 11.16
N LYS A 75 8.90 6.07 9.88
CA LYS A 75 8.78 7.32 9.12
C LYS A 75 7.61 7.32 8.14
N HIS A 76 6.72 6.33 8.23
CA HIS A 76 5.51 6.23 7.43
C HIS A 76 5.78 6.32 5.92
N ARG A 77 6.87 5.71 5.47
CA ARG A 77 7.32 5.78 4.07
C ARG A 77 7.79 4.41 3.60
N ALA A 78 7.66 4.19 2.30
CA ALA A 78 8.18 3.00 1.65
C ALA A 78 8.71 3.37 0.26
N HIS A 79 9.54 2.51 -0.32
CA HIS A 79 9.91 2.64 -1.72
C HIS A 79 10.21 1.28 -2.36
N ILE A 80 10.05 1.23 -3.67
CA ILE A 80 10.44 0.09 -4.50
C ILE A 80 11.54 0.59 -5.44
N VAL A 81 12.65 -0.14 -5.51
CA VAL A 81 13.67 0.06 -6.54
C VAL A 81 13.49 -1.06 -7.56
N TYR A 82 13.21 -0.67 -8.80
CA TYR A 82 13.11 -1.61 -9.91
C TYR A 82 14.50 -2.01 -10.40
N SER A 83 14.59 -3.15 -11.08
CA SER A 83 15.88 -3.66 -11.58
C SER A 83 16.56 -2.73 -12.60
N GLY A 84 15.78 -1.88 -13.29
CA GLY A 84 16.29 -0.80 -14.14
C GLY A 84 16.82 0.43 -13.39
N GLY A 85 16.81 0.44 -12.05
CA GLY A 85 17.30 1.53 -11.22
C GLY A 85 16.27 2.62 -10.90
N THR A 86 15.11 2.62 -11.59
CA THR A 86 14.00 3.52 -11.26
C THR A 86 13.49 3.24 -9.86
N ARG A 87 13.09 4.30 -9.16
CA ARG A 87 12.56 4.24 -7.80
C ARG A 87 11.16 4.82 -7.76
N LYS A 88 10.23 4.10 -7.13
CA LYS A 88 8.88 4.59 -6.79
C LYS A 88 8.78 4.73 -5.28
N CYS A 89 8.33 5.89 -4.82
CA CYS A 89 8.19 6.20 -3.39
C CYS A 89 6.73 6.22 -2.97
N PHE A 90 6.49 5.85 -1.72
CA PHE A 90 5.16 5.77 -1.14
C PHE A 90 5.15 6.40 0.25
N LYS A 91 4.01 6.97 0.61
CA LYS A 91 3.76 7.49 1.96
C LYS A 91 2.53 6.81 2.52
N ARG A 92 2.56 6.48 3.81
CA ARG A 92 1.40 5.93 4.52
C ARG A 92 0.30 6.98 4.56
N THR A 93 -0.86 6.62 4.01
CA THR A 93 -2.03 7.49 3.91
C THR A 93 -3.24 6.93 4.63
N SER A 94 -3.22 5.65 4.99
CA SER A 94 -4.26 5.03 5.82
C SER A 94 -3.66 4.09 6.84
N ASP A 95 -4.28 4.09 8.02
CA ASP A 95 -3.95 3.25 9.16
C ASP A 95 -5.28 2.84 9.82
N THR A 96 -5.67 1.59 9.66
CA THR A 96 -6.97 1.09 10.14
C THR A 96 -6.78 -0.16 10.96
N SER A 97 -7.63 -0.37 11.97
CA SER A 97 -7.64 -1.64 12.68
C SER A 97 -9.03 -2.06 13.13
N LYS A 98 -9.23 -3.37 13.21
CA LYS A 98 -10.43 -4.01 13.73
C LYS A 98 -10.08 -5.20 14.60
N ALA A 99 -10.99 -5.58 15.49
CA ALA A 99 -10.89 -6.86 16.17
C ALA A 99 -10.95 -8.00 15.14
N CYS A 100 -10.14 -9.04 15.34
CA CYS A 100 -10.13 -10.23 14.50
C CYS A 100 -9.77 -11.48 15.32
N GLY A 101 -9.88 -12.67 14.73
CA GLY A 101 -9.60 -13.94 15.41
C GLY A 101 -10.77 -14.51 16.24
N GLY A 102 -11.90 -13.81 16.31
CA GLY A 102 -13.07 -14.24 17.09
C GLY A 102 -12.79 -14.27 18.61
N PRO A 103 -13.68 -14.89 19.42
CA PRO A 103 -13.48 -15.03 20.87
C PRO A 103 -12.20 -15.79 21.24
N GLU A 104 -11.80 -16.76 20.41
CA GLU A 104 -10.54 -17.53 20.52
C GLU A 104 -9.30 -16.64 20.46
N GLY A 105 -9.38 -15.52 19.74
CA GLY A 105 -8.33 -14.51 19.64
C GLY A 105 -8.25 -13.57 20.86
N CYS A 106 -9.05 -13.79 21.89
CA CYS A 106 -9.08 -12.97 23.10
C CYS A 106 -8.51 -13.72 24.31
N TRP A 107 -7.63 -13.06 25.06
CA TRP A 107 -7.07 -13.59 26.31
C TRP A 107 -7.15 -12.51 27.39
N GLN A 108 -7.73 -12.85 28.54
CA GLN A 108 -7.87 -11.95 29.69
C GLN A 108 -8.48 -10.57 29.35
N GLY A 109 -9.48 -10.54 28.45
CA GLY A 109 -10.14 -9.31 28.04
C GLY A 109 -9.40 -8.50 26.97
N VAL A 110 -8.26 -8.97 26.47
CA VAL A 110 -7.52 -8.36 25.36
C VAL A 110 -7.70 -9.21 24.11
N CYS A 111 -8.25 -8.63 23.04
CA CYS A 111 -8.49 -9.33 21.77
C CYS A 111 -7.43 -8.98 20.72
N GLN A 112 -7.17 -9.94 19.82
CA GLN A 112 -6.39 -9.73 18.62
C GLN A 112 -6.97 -8.60 17.76
N ARG A 113 -6.08 -7.78 17.22
CA ARG A 113 -6.36 -6.70 16.28
C ARG A 113 -5.68 -6.98 14.95
N CYS A 114 -6.43 -6.80 13.88
CA CYS A 114 -5.92 -6.82 12.52
C CYS A 114 -5.81 -5.39 12.04
N TRP A 115 -4.60 -4.99 11.68
CA TRP A 115 -4.23 -3.69 11.16
C TRP A 115 -4.06 -3.76 9.65
N THR A 116 -4.40 -2.68 8.98
CA THR A 116 -4.12 -2.46 7.56
C THR A 116 -3.52 -1.07 7.40
N TYR A 117 -2.29 -1.05 6.92
CA TYR A 117 -1.54 0.15 6.59
C TYR A 117 -1.47 0.27 5.08
N VAL A 118 -1.91 1.40 4.54
CA VAL A 118 -1.88 1.67 3.09
C VAL A 118 -0.88 2.76 2.81
N TYR A 119 0.05 2.48 1.90
CA TYR A 119 1.05 3.39 1.40
C TYR A 119 0.75 3.69 -0.06
N THR A 120 0.40 4.94 -0.36
CA THR A 120 0.11 5.37 -1.74
C THR A 120 1.31 6.09 -2.34
N GLU A 121 1.42 6.04 -3.66
CA GLU A 121 2.50 6.69 -4.40
C GLU A 121 2.64 8.18 -4.06
N THR A 122 3.88 8.63 -3.96
CA THR A 122 4.25 10.02 -3.75
C THR A 122 5.58 10.34 -4.42
N LYS A 123 5.89 11.63 -4.57
CA LYS A 123 7.19 12.05 -5.10
C LYS A 123 8.32 11.63 -4.15
N CYS A 124 9.39 11.06 -4.71
CA CYS A 124 10.61 10.76 -3.96
C CYS A 124 11.31 12.06 -3.55
N THR A 125 11.31 12.35 -2.26
CA THR A 125 11.89 13.58 -1.68
C THR A 125 12.93 13.29 -0.60
N TRP A 126 13.31 12.02 -0.45
CA TRP A 126 14.14 11.48 0.63
C TRP A 126 14.92 10.26 0.18
#